data_AF-A0A915CJ42-F1
#
_entry.id   AF-A0A915CJ42-F1
#
_cell.length_a   1.000
_cell.length_b   1.000
_cell.length_c   1.000
_cell.angle_alpha   90.00
_cell.angle_beta   90.00
_cell.angle_gamma   90.00
#
_symmetry.space_group_name_H-M   'P 1'
#
loop_
_entity.id
_entity.type
_entity.pdbx_description
1 polymer ?
#
loop_
_entity_poly.entity_id
_entity_poly.type
_entity_poly.pdbx_seq_one_letter_code
_entity_poly.pdbx_strand_id
1 'polypeptide(L)'
;MSRNEIDRRVEISKRIARLIQEIYPSAELILMGSTASLCGSLTSDLDLCLAIRHRKFGYESNRRRRLSILTNVAVMFQRAESDEAWIKDINIIHATVPILKCTVRDVLGDIYVDINCNNLAGVYNSYLLHHYARIDSRFPALCMTIKRWAEAANINMPMNGTLNSYTIKLMIVHFLQCGIWPPILPNLRKLCPARFDGVKYCAALNEMHLFDRQPQIPKCRINKRTPSELLMAFFDYYARFDYNDREISISCASVAKRPTFRNSSRRNAKIVIHGPFDSVNTARTVKSEESFELIKEAFKRAAHIYLGPV
;
A
#
# COMPACT_ATOMS: atom_id res chain seq x y z
N MET A 1 10.79 9.04 -6.02
CA MET A 1 10.94 8.69 -7.44
C MET A 1 10.75 9.95 -8.29
N SER A 2 11.58 10.19 -9.32
CA SER A 2 11.39 11.33 -10.22
C SER A 2 10.22 11.09 -11.18
N ARG A 3 9.72 12.15 -11.84
CA ARG A 3 8.64 12.03 -12.83
C ARG A 3 9.04 11.12 -14.00
N ASN A 4 10.25 11.31 -14.53
CA ASN A 4 10.79 10.52 -15.63
C ASN A 4 10.84 9.03 -15.31
N GLU A 5 11.21 8.67 -14.07
CA GLU A 5 11.25 7.27 -13.65
C GLU A 5 9.83 6.66 -13.55
N ILE A 6 8.83 7.44 -13.11
CA ILE A 6 7.43 6.98 -13.12
C ILE A 6 6.97 6.75 -14.55
N ASP A 7 7.23 7.69 -15.47
CA ASP A 7 6.81 7.58 -16.87
C ASP A 7 7.49 6.38 -17.56
N ARG A 8 8.75 6.07 -17.21
CA ARG A 8 9.46 4.85 -17.66
C ARG A 8 8.80 3.56 -17.17
N ARG A 9 8.44 3.50 -15.88
CA ARG A 9 7.71 2.35 -15.29
C ARG A 9 6.32 2.19 -15.90
N VAL A 10 5.66 3.29 -16.26
CA VAL A 10 4.40 3.28 -17.02
C VAL A 10 4.61 2.64 -18.39
N GLU A 11 5.70 2.98 -19.09
CA GLU A 11 5.97 2.40 -20.42
C GLU A 11 6.25 0.88 -20.35
N ILE A 12 6.98 0.44 -19.33
CA ILE A 12 7.17 -1.00 -19.06
C ILE A 12 5.83 -1.68 -18.81
N SER A 13 4.98 -1.09 -17.97
CA SER A 13 3.63 -1.61 -17.75
C SER A 13 2.82 -1.71 -19.04
N LYS A 14 2.93 -0.73 -19.96
CA LYS A 14 2.26 -0.79 -21.27
C LYS A 14 2.84 -1.88 -22.18
N ARG A 15 4.15 -2.10 -22.16
CA ARG A 15 4.78 -3.20 -22.93
C ARG A 15 4.31 -4.56 -22.42
N ILE A 16 4.28 -4.76 -21.10
CA ILE A 16 3.75 -5.98 -20.48
C ILE A 16 2.26 -6.16 -20.80
N ALA A 17 1.47 -5.08 -20.72
CA ALA A 17 0.04 -5.13 -21.02
C ALA A 17 -0.22 -5.60 -22.46
N ARG A 18 0.54 -5.11 -23.44
CA ARG A 18 0.41 -5.51 -24.85
C ARG A 18 0.59 -7.02 -25.03
N LEU A 19 1.62 -7.61 -24.41
CA LEU A 19 1.80 -9.07 -24.44
C LEU A 19 0.59 -9.78 -23.84
N ILE A 20 0.16 -9.40 -22.63
CA ILE A 20 -0.95 -10.07 -21.95
C ILE A 20 -2.26 -9.98 -22.77
N GLN A 21 -2.45 -8.89 -23.50
CA GLN A 21 -3.64 -8.67 -24.32
C GLN A 21 -3.73 -9.59 -25.54
N GLU A 22 -2.64 -10.25 -25.96
CA GLU A 22 -2.68 -11.28 -27.00
C GLU A 22 -3.51 -12.50 -26.59
N ILE A 23 -3.45 -12.87 -25.30
CA ILE A 23 -4.21 -14.00 -24.73
C ILE A 23 -5.47 -13.55 -23.98
N TYR A 24 -5.48 -12.31 -23.48
CA TYR A 24 -6.60 -11.72 -22.75
C TYR A 24 -6.92 -10.32 -23.28
N PRO A 25 -7.64 -10.18 -24.42
CA PRO A 25 -7.89 -8.88 -25.06
C PRO A 25 -8.59 -7.83 -24.18
N SER A 26 -9.36 -8.27 -23.18
CA SER A 26 -10.04 -7.40 -22.22
C SER A 26 -9.24 -7.16 -20.93
N ALA A 27 -7.98 -7.58 -20.87
CA ALA A 27 -7.12 -7.36 -19.72
C ALA A 27 -6.69 -5.88 -19.64
N GLU A 28 -6.82 -5.34 -18.44
CA GLU A 28 -6.22 -4.07 -18.04
C GLU A 28 -5.10 -4.35 -17.04
N LEU A 29 -3.94 -3.71 -17.24
CA LEU A 29 -2.82 -3.81 -16.31
C LEU A 29 -2.67 -2.48 -15.58
N ILE A 30 -2.96 -2.50 -14.29
CA ILE A 30 -3.08 -1.28 -13.47
C ILE A 30 -1.90 -1.18 -12.51
N LEU A 31 -1.22 -0.03 -12.53
CA LEU A 31 -0.16 0.29 -11.58
C LEU A 31 -0.70 0.35 -10.15
N MET A 32 0.01 -0.27 -9.22
CA MET A 32 -0.29 -0.19 -7.80
C MET A 32 0.98 0.04 -6.98
N GLY A 33 0.85 -0.07 -5.65
CA GLY A 33 1.97 -0.13 -4.73
C GLY A 33 2.78 1.17 -4.67
N SER A 34 4.09 1.01 -4.51
CA SER A 34 4.99 2.13 -4.21
C SER A 34 5.11 3.14 -5.35
N THR A 35 5.11 2.65 -6.60
CA THR A 35 5.14 3.49 -7.82
C THR A 35 3.86 4.32 -7.93
N ALA A 36 2.69 3.69 -7.84
CA ALA A 36 1.41 4.41 -7.95
C ALA A 36 1.19 5.40 -6.80
N SER A 37 1.55 5.02 -5.56
CA SER A 37 1.38 5.87 -4.37
C SER A 37 2.39 7.02 -4.25
N LEU A 38 3.35 7.14 -5.18
CA LEU A 38 4.47 8.10 -5.13
C LEU A 38 5.38 7.97 -3.89
N CYS A 39 5.28 6.85 -3.19
CA CYS A 39 6.03 6.55 -1.96
C CYS A 39 7.14 5.51 -2.22
N GLY A 40 7.65 5.44 -3.45
CA GLY A 40 8.66 4.50 -3.91
C GLY A 40 10.04 5.13 -4.15
N SER A 41 11.07 4.30 -4.05
CA SER A 41 12.46 4.56 -4.44
C SER A 41 12.77 3.94 -5.82
N LEU A 42 13.96 4.21 -6.36
CA LEU A 42 14.43 3.60 -7.61
C LEU A 42 14.55 2.07 -7.52
N THR A 43 14.83 1.56 -6.31
CA THR A 43 14.96 0.13 -6.03
C THR A 43 13.62 -0.53 -5.66
N SER A 44 12.49 0.16 -5.80
CA SER A 44 11.20 -0.41 -5.47
C SER A 44 10.67 -1.28 -6.61
N ASP A 45 10.01 -2.36 -6.25
CA ASP A 45 9.35 -3.26 -7.20
C ASP A 45 8.24 -2.51 -7.98
N LEU A 46 7.97 -2.98 -9.19
CA LEU A 46 6.85 -2.55 -10.01
C LEU A 46 5.65 -3.45 -9.73
N ASP A 47 4.78 -2.98 -8.86
CA ASP A 47 3.56 -3.67 -8.49
C ASP A 47 2.43 -3.44 -9.52
N LEU A 48 1.87 -4.51 -10.08
CA LEU A 48 0.81 -4.48 -11.09
C LEU A 48 -0.39 -5.34 -10.69
N CYS A 49 -1.59 -4.87 -11.02
CA CYS A 49 -2.83 -5.62 -10.92
C CYS A 49 -3.35 -5.91 -12.33
N LEU A 50 -3.38 -7.20 -12.69
CA LEU A 50 -4.05 -7.69 -13.89
C LEU A 50 -5.55 -7.77 -13.63
N ALA A 51 -6.29 -6.79 -14.13
CA ALA A 51 -7.74 -6.71 -14.05
C ALA A 51 -8.38 -7.36 -15.29
N ILE A 52 -9.10 -8.46 -15.08
CA ILE A 52 -9.85 -9.16 -16.13
C ILE A 52 -11.28 -9.31 -15.67
N ARG A 53 -12.19 -8.59 -16.35
CA ARG A 53 -13.60 -8.60 -16.03
C ARG A 53 -14.26 -9.87 -16.57
N HIS A 54 -14.85 -10.66 -15.69
CA HIS A 54 -15.73 -11.75 -16.06
C HIS A 54 -17.15 -11.27 -16.30
N ARG A 55 -17.79 -11.77 -17.36
CA ARG A 55 -19.17 -11.40 -17.74
C ARG A 55 -20.19 -11.59 -16.61
N LYS A 56 -20.11 -12.69 -15.87
CA LYS A 56 -21.07 -13.03 -14.80
C LYS A 56 -20.66 -12.56 -13.40
N PHE A 57 -19.36 -12.45 -13.14
CA PHE A 57 -18.82 -12.28 -11.78
C PHE A 57 -18.04 -10.98 -11.60
N GLY A 58 -18.05 -10.09 -12.60
CA GLY A 58 -17.22 -8.89 -12.60
C GLY A 58 -15.75 -9.24 -12.39
N TYR A 59 -15.07 -8.53 -11.49
CA TYR A 59 -13.67 -8.79 -11.14
C TYR A 59 -13.51 -9.84 -10.03
N GLU A 60 -14.62 -10.38 -9.52
CA GLU A 60 -14.55 -11.40 -8.48
C GLU A 60 -13.94 -12.69 -9.05
N SER A 61 -12.86 -13.16 -8.42
CA SER A 61 -12.13 -14.33 -8.87
C SER A 61 -11.65 -15.17 -7.70
N ASN A 62 -12.02 -16.45 -7.72
CA ASN A 62 -11.50 -17.41 -6.76
C ASN A 62 -10.00 -17.67 -7.00
N ARG A 63 -9.32 -18.19 -5.97
CA ARG A 63 -7.87 -18.45 -6.03
C ARG A 63 -7.46 -19.35 -7.20
N ARG A 64 -8.24 -20.39 -7.52
CA ARG A 64 -7.94 -21.34 -8.61
C ARG A 64 -7.91 -20.63 -9.96
N ARG A 65 -8.90 -19.76 -10.22
CA ARG A 65 -8.96 -18.98 -11.46
C ARG A 65 -7.82 -17.97 -11.56
N ARG A 66 -7.50 -17.27 -10.46
CA ARG A 66 -6.35 -16.35 -10.41
C ARG A 66 -5.05 -17.07 -10.75
N LEU A 67 -4.82 -18.25 -10.17
CA LEU A 67 -3.66 -19.08 -10.49
C LEU A 67 -3.64 -19.47 -11.95
N SER A 68 -4.74 -20.00 -12.50
CA SER A 68 -4.81 -20.38 -13.91
C SER A 68 -4.48 -19.22 -14.87
N ILE A 69 -4.99 -18.02 -14.59
CA ILE A 69 -4.67 -16.83 -15.39
C ILE A 69 -3.18 -16.50 -15.30
N LEU A 70 -2.63 -16.44 -14.09
CA LEU A 70 -1.20 -16.14 -13.88
C LEU A 70 -0.29 -17.21 -14.49
N THR A 71 -0.68 -18.49 -14.47
CA THR A 71 0.04 -19.58 -15.13
C THR A 71 0.07 -19.40 -16.66
N ASN A 72 -1.05 -19.03 -17.27
CA ASN A 72 -1.08 -18.76 -18.70
C ASN A 72 -0.20 -17.55 -19.09
N VAL A 73 -0.23 -16.49 -18.27
CA VAL A 73 0.65 -15.32 -18.45
C VAL A 73 2.13 -15.71 -18.26
N ALA A 74 2.45 -16.56 -17.29
CA ALA A 74 3.81 -17.03 -17.06
C ALA A 74 4.36 -17.82 -18.25
N VAL A 75 3.57 -18.73 -18.82
CA VAL A 75 3.94 -19.49 -20.03
C VAL A 75 4.20 -18.56 -21.21
N MET A 76 3.40 -17.51 -21.37
CA MET A 76 3.63 -16.50 -22.40
C MET A 76 4.91 -15.70 -22.15
N PHE A 77 5.21 -15.32 -20.91
CA PHE A 77 6.46 -14.64 -20.59
C PHE A 77 7.69 -15.52 -20.81
N GLN A 78 7.61 -16.83 -20.53
CA GLN A 78 8.70 -17.78 -20.80
C GLN A 78 9.00 -17.91 -22.30
N ARG A 79 7.98 -17.80 -23.16
CA ARG A 79 8.19 -17.72 -24.62
C ARG A 79 8.90 -16.41 -25.00
N ALA A 80 8.41 -15.27 -24.51
CA ALA A 80 9.02 -13.97 -24.77
C ALA A 80 10.46 -13.84 -24.21
N GLU A 81 10.78 -14.52 -23.09
CA GLU A 81 12.12 -14.64 -22.53
C GLU A 81 13.08 -15.32 -23.52
N SER A 82 12.60 -16.32 -24.26
CA SER A 82 13.40 -17.05 -25.26
C SER A 82 13.66 -16.21 -26.53
N ASP A 83 12.69 -15.37 -26.92
CA ASP A 83 12.72 -14.65 -28.20
C ASP A 83 13.41 -13.28 -28.13
N GLU A 84 13.12 -12.48 -27.09
CA GLU A 84 13.59 -11.08 -27.00
C GLU A 84 14.43 -10.78 -25.74
N ALA A 85 14.50 -11.72 -24.79
CA ALA A 85 15.30 -11.66 -23.56
C ALA A 85 15.12 -10.42 -22.66
N TRP A 86 14.09 -9.58 -22.86
CA TRP A 86 13.83 -8.40 -22.03
C TRP A 86 13.06 -8.71 -20.74
N ILE A 87 12.42 -9.87 -20.67
CA ILE A 87 11.76 -10.41 -19.47
C ILE A 87 12.45 -11.71 -19.07
N LYS A 88 12.67 -11.91 -17.78
CA LYS A 88 13.37 -13.09 -17.23
C LYS A 88 12.90 -13.42 -15.81
N ASP A 89 13.46 -14.47 -15.22
CA ASP A 89 13.25 -14.88 -13.82
C ASP A 89 11.77 -15.08 -13.46
N ILE A 90 11.01 -15.73 -14.35
CA ILE A 90 9.55 -15.88 -14.22
C ILE A 90 9.20 -16.96 -13.18
N ASN A 91 8.45 -16.57 -12.15
CA ASN A 91 8.02 -17.49 -11.08
C ASN A 91 6.64 -17.15 -10.51
N ILE A 92 5.86 -18.16 -10.11
CA ILE A 92 4.57 -17.97 -9.44
C ILE A 92 4.70 -18.26 -7.95
N ILE A 93 4.32 -17.29 -7.14
CA ILE A 93 4.23 -17.43 -5.69
C ILE A 93 2.81 -17.85 -5.29
N HIS A 94 2.69 -19.05 -4.73
CA HIS A 94 1.41 -19.68 -4.37
C HIS A 94 0.81 -19.21 -3.02
N ALA A 95 0.91 -17.93 -2.70
CA ALA A 95 0.35 -17.35 -1.47
C ALA A 95 -1.20 -17.31 -1.47
N THR A 96 -1.79 -16.75 -0.41
CA THR A 96 -3.24 -16.51 -0.30
C THR A 96 -3.78 -15.66 -1.45
N VAL A 97 -3.03 -14.62 -1.81
CA VAL A 97 -3.18 -13.89 -3.08
C VAL A 97 -1.99 -14.30 -3.94
N PRO A 98 -2.19 -15.12 -4.98
CA PRO A 98 -1.11 -15.53 -5.87
C PRO A 98 -0.51 -14.34 -6.61
N ILE A 99 0.81 -14.38 -6.81
CA ILE A 99 1.57 -13.32 -7.48
C ILE A 99 2.50 -13.99 -8.51
N LEU A 100 2.50 -13.49 -9.74
CA LEU A 100 3.51 -13.77 -10.75
C LEU A 100 4.63 -12.76 -10.59
N LYS A 101 5.85 -13.24 -10.34
CA LYS A 101 7.06 -12.44 -10.28
C LYS A 101 7.85 -12.62 -11.57
N CYS A 102 8.45 -11.54 -12.06
CA CYS A 102 9.43 -11.56 -13.13
C CYS A 102 10.37 -10.36 -13.02
N THR A 103 11.46 -10.39 -13.76
CA THR A 103 12.42 -9.30 -13.88
C THR A 103 12.34 -8.75 -15.31
N VAL A 104 12.21 -7.43 -15.44
CA VAL A 104 12.31 -6.73 -16.72
C VAL A 104 13.68 -6.07 -16.83
N ARG A 105 14.41 -6.38 -17.90
CA ARG A 105 15.66 -5.69 -18.23
C ARG A 105 15.36 -4.28 -18.68
N ASP A 106 16.12 -3.34 -18.15
CA ASP A 106 15.90 -1.93 -18.39
C ASP A 106 17.21 -1.15 -18.30
N VAL A 107 17.30 -0.01 -19.00
CA VAL A 107 18.56 0.67 -19.31
C VAL A 107 19.34 1.19 -18.09
N LEU A 108 18.64 1.57 -17.02
CA LEU A 108 19.20 2.01 -15.74
C LEU A 108 19.28 0.87 -14.70
N GLY A 109 19.06 -0.38 -15.11
CA GLY A 109 19.06 -1.55 -14.25
C GLY A 109 17.71 -2.27 -14.22
N ASP A 110 17.79 -3.55 -13.88
CA ASP A 110 16.65 -4.47 -13.85
C ASP A 110 15.54 -4.00 -12.90
N ILE A 111 14.29 -4.18 -13.31
CA ILE A 111 13.09 -3.88 -12.53
C ILE A 111 12.38 -5.18 -12.19
N TYR A 112 12.23 -5.45 -10.90
CA TYR A 112 11.42 -6.54 -10.39
C TYR A 112 9.93 -6.18 -10.50
N VAL A 113 9.13 -7.08 -11.06
CA VAL A 113 7.71 -6.88 -11.32
C VAL A 113 6.89 -7.92 -10.58
N ASP A 114 5.89 -7.47 -9.83
CA ASP A 114 4.94 -8.30 -9.09
C ASP A 114 3.54 -8.12 -9.70
N ILE A 115 3.00 -9.15 -10.35
CA ILE A 115 1.68 -9.14 -10.99
C ILE A 115 0.72 -10.03 -10.21
N ASN A 116 -0.30 -9.43 -9.60
CA ASN A 116 -1.45 -10.18 -9.08
C ASN A 116 -2.61 -10.13 -10.07
N CYS A 117 -3.62 -10.99 -9.86
CA CYS A 117 -4.85 -10.97 -10.66
C CYS A 117 -6.05 -10.51 -9.83
N ASN A 118 -6.76 -9.48 -10.30
CA ASN A 118 -8.01 -8.96 -9.76
C ASN A 118 -7.97 -8.58 -8.25
N ASN A 119 -6.80 -8.24 -7.69
CA ASN A 119 -6.71 -7.72 -6.33
C ASN A 119 -6.94 -6.20 -6.29
N LEU A 120 -8.17 -5.77 -6.63
CA LEU A 120 -8.49 -4.35 -6.82
C LEU A 120 -8.35 -3.51 -5.54
N ALA A 121 -8.42 -4.13 -4.35
CA ALA A 121 -8.15 -3.42 -3.09
C ALA A 121 -6.79 -2.71 -3.12
N GLY A 122 -5.76 -3.34 -3.70
CA GLY A 122 -4.44 -2.72 -3.88
C GLY A 122 -4.47 -1.49 -4.78
N VAL A 123 -5.29 -1.50 -5.82
CA VAL A 123 -5.49 -0.37 -6.74
C VAL A 123 -6.14 0.80 -6.02
N TYR A 124 -7.29 0.57 -5.34
CA TYR A 124 -7.98 1.61 -4.58
C TYR A 124 -7.13 2.22 -3.47
N ASN A 125 -6.40 1.37 -2.72
CA ASN A 125 -5.46 1.82 -1.69
C ASN A 125 -4.37 2.71 -2.30
N SER A 126 -3.76 2.28 -3.40
CA SER A 126 -2.67 3.02 -4.03
C SER A 126 -3.14 4.36 -4.61
N TYR A 127 -4.35 4.39 -5.17
CA TYR A 127 -4.98 5.62 -5.66
C TYR A 127 -5.25 6.62 -4.54
N LEU A 128 -5.80 6.18 -3.42
CA LEU A 128 -6.00 7.04 -2.25
C LEU A 128 -4.67 7.61 -1.73
N LEU A 129 -3.64 6.76 -1.59
CA LEU A 129 -2.31 7.17 -1.14
C LEU A 129 -1.63 8.13 -2.12
N HIS A 130 -1.84 7.94 -3.43
CA HIS A 130 -1.35 8.85 -4.47
C HIS A 130 -1.89 10.26 -4.26
N HIS A 131 -3.19 10.39 -3.95
CA HIS A 131 -3.79 11.67 -3.66
C HIS A 131 -3.18 12.30 -2.41
N TYR A 132 -3.02 11.54 -1.33
CA TYR A 132 -2.32 12.04 -0.14
C TYR A 132 -0.90 12.53 -0.41
N ALA A 133 -0.12 11.81 -1.23
CA ALA A 133 1.24 12.20 -1.57
C ALA A 133 1.34 13.50 -2.38
N ARG A 134 0.28 13.85 -3.10
CA ARG A 134 0.19 15.10 -3.86
C ARG A 134 -0.44 16.25 -3.08
N ILE A 135 -1.07 15.97 -1.94
CA ILE A 135 -1.60 17.00 -1.04
C ILE A 135 -0.47 17.65 -0.25
N ASP A 136 0.44 16.83 0.29
CA ASP A 136 1.54 17.33 1.09
C ASP A 136 2.80 16.49 0.87
N SER A 137 3.90 17.14 0.46
CA SER A 137 5.17 16.49 0.14
C SER A 137 5.87 15.86 1.35
N ARG A 138 5.48 16.21 2.57
CA ARG A 138 6.00 15.60 3.81
C ARG A 138 5.51 14.16 3.96
N PHE A 139 4.34 13.80 3.42
CA PHE A 139 3.81 12.44 3.48
C PHE A 139 4.71 11.40 2.76
N PRO A 140 5.06 11.55 1.47
CA PRO A 140 5.94 10.60 0.80
C PRO A 140 7.35 10.60 1.40
N ALA A 141 7.85 11.75 1.89
CA ALA A 141 9.13 11.83 2.60
C ALA A 141 9.11 10.96 3.87
N LEU A 142 8.09 11.11 4.73
CA LEU A 142 7.90 10.29 5.93
C LEU A 142 7.75 8.81 5.57
N CYS A 143 6.98 8.47 4.53
CA CYS A 143 6.84 7.09 4.07
C CYS A 143 8.18 6.43 3.75
N MET A 144 9.08 7.13 3.04
CA MET A 144 10.40 6.59 2.70
C MET A 144 11.28 6.44 3.95
N THR A 145 11.36 7.48 4.77
CA THR A 145 12.23 7.49 5.97
C THR A 145 11.79 6.45 6.99
N ILE A 146 10.49 6.40 7.32
CA ILE A 146 9.94 5.46 8.29
C ILE A 146 10.01 4.02 7.76
N LYS A 147 9.82 3.79 6.46
CA LYS A 147 10.00 2.46 5.87
C LYS A 147 11.44 1.96 6.06
N ARG A 148 12.44 2.78 5.74
CA ARG A 148 13.87 2.42 5.90
C ARG A 148 14.22 2.18 7.37
N TRP A 149 13.75 3.04 8.28
CA TRP A 149 13.90 2.82 9.72
C TRP A 149 13.25 1.51 10.18
N ALA A 150 12.02 1.22 9.75
CA ALA A 150 11.29 0.02 10.14
C ALA A 150 11.96 -1.27 9.62
N GLU A 151 12.56 -1.22 8.43
CA GLU A 151 13.40 -2.31 7.91
C GLU A 151 14.65 -2.51 8.77
N ALA A 152 15.38 -1.43 9.09
CA ALA A 152 16.58 -1.48 9.95
C ALA A 152 16.27 -1.93 11.38
N ALA A 153 15.07 -1.63 11.88
CA ALA A 153 14.57 -2.07 13.19
C ALA A 153 13.96 -3.48 13.17
N ASN A 154 13.96 -4.18 12.02
CA ASN A 154 13.37 -5.51 11.83
C ASN A 154 11.86 -5.61 12.14
N ILE A 155 11.11 -4.52 11.97
CA ILE A 155 9.65 -4.47 12.21
C ILE A 155 8.81 -4.35 10.92
N ASN A 156 9.45 -4.39 9.75
CA ASN A 156 8.82 -4.40 8.42
C ASN A 156 9.11 -5.70 7.66
N MET A 157 8.81 -6.85 8.29
CA MET A 157 9.03 -8.20 7.74
C MET A 157 7.79 -9.07 7.99
N PRO A 158 6.76 -9.00 7.12
CA PRO A 158 5.48 -9.66 7.34
C PRO A 158 5.56 -11.18 7.52
N MET A 159 6.52 -11.82 6.85
CA MET A 159 6.77 -13.26 6.96
C MET A 159 7.25 -13.66 8.36
N ASN A 160 7.89 -12.74 9.09
CA ASN A 160 8.35 -12.93 10.47
C ASN A 160 7.33 -12.41 11.49
N GLY A 161 6.07 -12.20 11.08
CA GLY A 161 5.01 -11.77 11.98
C GLY A 161 5.04 -10.29 12.38
N THR A 162 5.79 -9.43 11.66
CA THR A 162 5.81 -7.97 11.93
C THR A 162 4.96 -7.19 10.92
N LEU A 163 5.08 -5.85 10.90
CA LEU A 163 4.25 -4.99 10.04
C LEU A 163 4.60 -5.18 8.57
N ASN A 164 3.64 -4.90 7.69
CA ASN A 164 3.91 -4.72 6.27
C ASN A 164 4.00 -3.23 5.92
N SER A 165 4.63 -2.95 4.78
CA SER A 165 4.86 -1.57 4.33
C SER A 165 3.55 -0.81 4.09
N TYR A 166 2.44 -1.48 3.77
CA TYR A 166 1.14 -0.83 3.64
C TYR A 166 0.58 -0.39 5.00
N THR A 167 0.66 -1.25 6.02
CA THR A 167 0.28 -0.92 7.41
C THR A 167 1.06 0.28 7.93
N ILE A 168 2.37 0.35 7.69
CA ILE A 168 3.20 1.49 8.08
C ILE A 168 2.73 2.78 7.39
N LYS A 169 2.42 2.74 6.09
CA LYS A 169 1.87 3.91 5.38
C LYS A 169 0.55 4.36 5.99
N LEU A 170 -0.33 3.43 6.38
CA LEU A 170 -1.59 3.79 7.04
C LEU A 170 -1.39 4.41 8.43
N MET A 171 -0.40 3.95 9.19
CA MET A 171 -0.01 4.60 10.44
C MET A 171 0.41 6.05 10.21
N ILE A 172 1.19 6.31 9.15
CA ILE A 172 1.60 7.67 8.78
C ILE A 172 0.38 8.52 8.36
N VAL A 173 -0.52 7.98 7.53
CA VAL A 173 -1.77 8.66 7.14
C VAL A 173 -2.58 9.04 8.38
N HIS A 174 -2.82 8.10 9.28
CA HIS A 174 -3.53 8.32 10.54
C HIS A 174 -2.89 9.42 11.39
N PHE A 175 -1.58 9.34 11.60
CA PHE A 175 -0.83 10.33 12.36
C PHE A 175 -1.00 11.73 11.75
N LEU A 176 -0.86 11.87 10.43
CA LEU A 176 -1.03 13.15 9.75
C LEU A 176 -2.49 13.63 9.68
N GLN A 177 -3.46 12.75 9.86
CA GLN A 177 -4.89 13.07 9.90
C GLN A 177 -5.36 13.55 11.28
N CYS A 178 -4.90 12.89 12.36
CA CYS A 178 -5.42 13.16 13.71
C CYS A 178 -4.42 12.93 14.84
N GLY A 179 -3.24 12.36 14.58
CA GLY A 179 -2.17 12.22 15.58
C GLY A 179 -1.34 13.50 15.77
N ILE A 180 -1.53 14.50 14.91
CA ILE A 180 -0.84 15.79 14.98
C ILE A 180 -1.83 16.94 14.75
N TRP A 181 -1.64 18.03 15.50
CA TRP A 181 -2.41 19.26 15.32
C TRP A 181 -1.49 20.44 14.93
N PRO A 182 -1.88 21.28 13.95
CA PRO A 182 -3.02 21.09 13.02
C PRO A 182 -2.85 19.85 12.12
N PRO A 183 -3.95 19.24 11.62
CA PRO A 183 -3.86 18.08 10.74
C PRO A 183 -3.24 18.47 9.40
N ILE A 184 -2.44 17.57 8.85
CA ILE A 184 -1.75 17.77 7.56
C ILE A 184 -2.54 17.13 6.43
N LEU A 185 -3.05 15.91 6.63
CA LEU A 185 -3.83 15.21 5.63
C LEU A 185 -5.32 15.25 5.97
N PRO A 186 -6.20 15.48 4.98
CA PRO A 186 -7.63 15.43 5.22
C PRO A 186 -8.16 13.99 5.25
N ASN A 187 -9.43 13.83 5.62
CA ASN A 187 -10.16 12.59 5.36
C ASN A 187 -10.78 12.65 3.95
N LEU A 188 -10.06 12.13 2.95
CA LEU A 188 -10.51 12.17 1.54
C LEU A 188 -11.76 11.34 1.29
N ARG A 189 -11.95 10.25 2.05
CA ARG A 189 -13.17 9.44 1.98
C ARG A 189 -14.41 10.22 2.38
N LYS A 190 -14.29 11.05 3.43
CA LYS A 190 -15.37 11.92 3.89
C LYS A 190 -15.56 13.13 2.98
N LEU A 191 -14.48 13.73 2.47
CA LEU A 191 -14.55 14.91 1.61
C LEU A 191 -15.08 14.61 0.20
N CYS A 192 -14.70 13.47 -0.38
CA CYS A 192 -15.05 13.08 -1.74
C CYS A 192 -15.44 11.60 -1.83
N PRO A 193 -16.56 11.19 -1.19
CA PRO A 193 -16.97 9.80 -1.11
C PRO A 193 -17.20 9.17 -2.49
N ALA A 194 -17.75 9.93 -3.45
CA ALA A 194 -17.96 9.45 -4.82
C ALA A 194 -16.68 8.91 -5.50
N ARG A 195 -15.51 9.40 -5.06
CA ARG A 195 -14.21 9.03 -5.63
C ARG A 195 -13.41 8.06 -4.76
N PHE A 196 -13.59 8.13 -3.44
CA PHE A 196 -12.74 7.42 -2.48
C PHE A 196 -13.49 6.44 -1.56
N ASP A 197 -14.79 6.19 -1.76
CA ASP A 197 -15.51 5.20 -0.95
C ASP A 197 -15.31 3.75 -1.46
N GLY A 198 -14.90 3.56 -2.72
CA GLY A 198 -14.37 2.32 -3.33
C GLY A 198 -15.22 1.05 -3.30
N VAL A 199 -16.29 0.97 -2.50
CA VAL A 199 -17.16 -0.21 -2.39
C VAL A 199 -18.63 0.15 -2.65
N LYS A 200 -19.05 1.38 -2.34
CA LYS A 200 -20.44 1.84 -2.52
C LYS A 200 -20.66 2.65 -3.80
N TYR A 201 -19.60 3.32 -4.25
CA TYR A 201 -19.54 4.14 -5.46
C TYR A 201 -18.27 3.71 -6.19
N CYS A 202 -18.35 2.62 -6.97
CA CYS A 202 -17.25 2.24 -7.84
C CYS A 202 -17.06 3.38 -8.85
N ALA A 203 -16.09 4.27 -8.61
CA ALA A 203 -15.36 4.82 -9.75
C ALA A 203 -14.90 3.58 -10.52
N ALA A 204 -15.46 3.39 -11.71
CA ALA A 204 -15.09 2.25 -12.52
C ALA A 204 -13.56 2.35 -12.76
N LEU A 205 -12.86 1.22 -12.93
CA LEU A 205 -11.38 1.24 -13.01
C LEU A 205 -10.88 2.21 -14.10
N ASN A 206 -11.69 2.42 -15.13
CA ASN A 206 -11.49 3.39 -16.21
C ASN A 206 -11.59 4.87 -15.79
N GLU A 207 -12.09 5.20 -14.60
CA GLU A 207 -12.21 6.57 -14.05
C GLU A 207 -11.10 6.88 -13.03
N MET A 208 -10.24 5.90 -12.74
CA MET A 208 -9.18 6.03 -11.74
C MET A 208 -7.83 6.31 -12.40
N HIS A 209 -7.57 7.57 -12.73
CA HIS A 209 -6.29 7.94 -13.34
C HIS A 209 -5.33 8.56 -12.31
N LEU A 210 -4.11 8.03 -12.28
CA LEU A 210 -3.04 8.69 -11.53
C LEU A 210 -2.86 10.12 -12.08
N PHE A 211 -2.54 11.05 -11.19
CA PHE A 211 -2.39 12.47 -11.48
C PHE A 211 -3.67 13.26 -11.82
N ASP A 212 -4.86 12.65 -11.71
CA ASP A 212 -6.15 13.35 -11.79
C ASP A 212 -6.21 14.62 -10.93
N ARG A 213 -7.12 15.55 -11.25
CA ARG A 213 -7.32 16.80 -10.48
C ARG A 213 -7.50 16.50 -8.98
N GLN A 214 -6.80 17.24 -8.11
CA GLN A 214 -6.98 17.12 -6.65
C GLN A 214 -8.38 17.60 -6.24
N PRO A 215 -9.01 16.95 -5.25
CA PRO A 215 -10.25 17.47 -4.68
C PRO A 215 -9.99 18.81 -4.00
N GLN A 216 -11.03 19.65 -3.94
CA GLN A 216 -10.92 20.92 -3.22
C GLN A 216 -10.82 20.63 -1.72
N ILE A 217 -9.71 21.06 -1.12
CA ILE A 217 -9.48 20.88 0.32
C ILE A 217 -9.96 22.15 1.02
N PRO A 218 -10.81 22.05 2.06
CA PRO A 218 -11.22 23.21 2.84
C PRO A 218 -10.01 23.96 3.40
N LYS A 219 -10.07 25.30 3.40
CA LYS A 219 -9.03 26.12 4.04
C LYS A 219 -8.99 25.78 5.53
N CYS A 220 -7.85 25.29 6.01
CA CYS A 220 -7.62 24.95 7.41
C CYS A 220 -6.30 25.57 7.89
N ARG A 221 -6.07 25.54 9.20
CA ARG A 221 -4.82 25.99 9.79
C ARG A 221 -3.67 25.12 9.27
N ILE A 222 -2.68 25.73 8.63
CA ILE A 222 -1.54 25.03 8.07
C ILE A 222 -0.59 24.62 9.20
N ASN A 223 -0.25 23.33 9.26
CA ASN A 223 0.81 22.84 10.11
C ASN A 223 2.17 23.15 9.49
N LYS A 224 3.03 23.87 10.22
CA LYS A 224 4.35 24.34 9.76
C LYS A 224 5.52 23.44 10.20
N ARG A 225 5.26 22.33 10.89
CA ARG A 225 6.32 21.40 11.31
C ARG A 225 7.07 20.85 10.10
N THR A 226 8.38 20.83 10.22
CA THR A 226 9.32 20.23 9.27
C THR A 226 9.15 18.70 9.22
N PRO A 227 9.64 18.03 8.16
CA PRO A 227 9.65 16.56 8.10
C PRO A 227 10.30 15.91 9.32
N SER A 228 11.41 16.49 9.83
CA SER A 228 12.12 15.96 11.00
C SER A 228 11.30 16.07 12.29
N GLU A 229 10.64 17.22 12.52
CA GLU A 229 9.74 17.40 13.67
C GLU A 229 8.54 16.44 13.62
N LEU A 230 8.00 16.20 12.42
CA LEU A 230 6.92 15.22 12.23
C LEU A 230 7.40 13.79 12.47
N LEU A 231 8.64 13.46 12.08
CA LEU A 231 9.23 12.14 12.33
C LEU A 231 9.38 11.88 13.84
N MET A 232 9.91 12.85 14.58
CA MET A 232 10.05 12.73 16.04
C MET A 232 8.68 12.58 16.72
N ALA A 233 7.71 13.43 16.34
CA ALA A 233 6.35 13.37 16.86
C ALA A 233 5.63 12.06 16.48
N PHE A 234 5.90 11.49 15.31
CA PHE A 234 5.37 10.19 14.89
C PHE A 234 5.86 9.06 15.81
N PHE A 235 7.16 9.04 16.15
CA PHE A 235 7.70 8.04 17.07
C PHE A 235 7.13 8.18 18.48
N ASP A 236 7.06 9.40 19.01
CA ASP A 236 6.46 9.66 20.33
C ASP A 236 4.98 9.25 20.36
N TYR A 237 4.21 9.61 19.33
CA TYR A 237 2.80 9.28 19.21
C TYR A 237 2.56 7.76 19.30
N TYR A 238 3.33 6.98 18.56
CA TYR A 238 3.18 5.52 18.54
C TYR A 238 3.86 4.80 19.71
N ALA A 239 4.88 5.39 20.33
CA ALA A 239 5.45 4.89 21.58
C ALA A 239 4.43 4.96 22.74
N ARG A 240 3.59 6.00 22.75
CA ARG A 240 2.55 6.24 23.77
C ARG A 240 1.16 5.71 23.39
N PHE A 241 0.98 5.18 22.18
CA PHE A 241 -0.34 4.74 21.70
C PHE A 241 -0.85 3.55 22.54
N ASP A 242 -2.08 3.66 23.03
CA ASP A 242 -2.72 2.57 23.79
C ASP A 242 -3.23 1.46 22.85
N TYR A 243 -2.32 0.56 22.47
CA TYR A 243 -2.65 -0.58 21.64
C TYR A 243 -3.59 -1.59 22.32
N ASN A 244 -3.83 -1.52 23.64
CA ASN A 244 -4.66 -2.51 24.33
C ASN A 244 -6.16 -2.19 24.20
N ASP A 245 -6.54 -0.93 24.34
CA ASP A 245 -7.95 -0.49 24.28
C ASP A 245 -8.30 0.30 23.01
N ARG A 246 -7.31 0.67 22.17
CA ARG A 246 -7.55 1.49 20.99
C ARG A 246 -7.31 0.77 19.67
N GLU A 247 -8.06 1.19 18.67
CA GLU A 247 -7.90 0.80 17.26
C GLU A 247 -7.87 2.04 16.36
N ILE A 248 -7.20 1.91 15.22
CA ILE A 248 -7.03 2.98 14.24
C ILE A 248 -8.03 2.79 13.10
N SER A 249 -8.74 3.87 12.74
CA SER A 249 -9.63 3.90 11.59
C SER A 249 -9.21 4.99 10.60
N ILE A 250 -8.71 4.56 9.44
CA ILE A 250 -8.33 5.47 8.35
C ILE A 250 -9.57 6.12 7.73
N SER A 251 -10.66 5.37 7.59
CA SER A 251 -11.93 5.87 7.05
C SER A 251 -12.58 6.94 7.92
N CYS A 252 -12.40 6.86 9.23
CA CYS A 252 -12.92 7.86 10.16
C CYS A 252 -11.90 8.96 10.48
N ALA A 253 -10.63 8.79 10.09
CA ALA A 253 -9.53 9.66 10.49
C ALA A 253 -9.49 9.83 12.02
N SER A 254 -9.62 8.73 12.76
CA SER A 254 -9.79 8.76 14.21
C SER A 254 -9.25 7.52 14.91
N VAL A 255 -9.11 7.65 16.23
CA VAL A 255 -8.88 6.55 17.17
C VAL A 255 -10.23 6.12 17.75
N ALA A 256 -10.54 4.84 17.71
CA ALA A 256 -11.74 4.27 18.30
C ALA A 256 -11.41 3.35 19.48
N LYS A 257 -12.37 3.16 20.37
CA LYS A 257 -12.27 2.15 21.43
C LYS A 257 -12.51 0.77 20.85
N ARG A 258 -11.70 -0.22 21.25
CA ARG A 258 -11.90 -1.61 20.85
C ARG A 258 -13.23 -2.12 21.42
N PRO A 259 -14.09 -2.75 20.60
CA PRO A 259 -15.34 -3.31 21.09
C PRO A 259 -15.07 -4.44 22.10
N THR A 260 -15.71 -4.37 23.26
CA THR A 260 -15.56 -5.33 24.37
C THR A 260 -16.10 -6.73 24.05
N PHE A 261 -17.08 -6.82 23.13
CA PHE A 261 -17.74 -8.06 22.73
C PHE A 261 -17.60 -8.28 21.21
N ARG A 262 -16.72 -9.20 20.80
CA ARG A 262 -16.75 -9.90 19.49
C ARG A 262 -15.75 -11.05 19.43
N ASN A 263 -16.04 -12.00 18.53
CA ASN A 263 -15.40 -13.32 18.29
C ASN A 263 -13.87 -13.37 18.43
N SER A 264 -13.38 -14.57 18.81
CA SER A 264 -12.00 -14.92 19.18
C SER A 264 -10.87 -14.36 18.30
N SER A 265 -11.08 -14.23 16.99
CA SER A 265 -10.04 -13.77 16.06
C SER A 265 -9.70 -12.28 16.18
N ARG A 266 -10.65 -11.42 16.60
CA ARG A 266 -10.38 -9.98 16.85
C ARG A 266 -9.87 -9.72 18.25
N ARG A 267 -10.23 -10.56 19.22
CA ARG A 267 -9.74 -10.45 20.61
C ARG A 267 -8.23 -10.68 20.70
N ASN A 268 -7.67 -11.53 19.83
CA ASN A 268 -6.24 -11.85 19.84
C ASN A 268 -5.37 -10.90 19.00
N ALA A 269 -5.96 -9.92 18.31
CA ALA A 269 -5.20 -8.97 17.50
C ALA A 269 -4.43 -7.98 18.39
N LYS A 270 -3.11 -7.95 18.23
CA LYS A 270 -2.23 -7.09 19.03
C LYS A 270 -2.32 -5.63 18.59
N ILE A 271 -2.26 -5.40 17.28
CA ILE A 271 -2.44 -4.09 16.65
C ILE A 271 -3.65 -4.16 15.73
N VAL A 272 -4.55 -3.17 15.80
CA VAL A 272 -5.76 -3.11 14.97
C VAL A 272 -5.80 -1.80 14.19
N ILE A 273 -5.66 -1.94 12.87
CA ILE A 273 -5.71 -0.83 11.92
C ILE A 273 -6.68 -1.22 10.80
N HIS A 274 -7.84 -0.56 10.78
CA HIS A 274 -8.84 -0.74 9.74
C HIS A 274 -8.45 0.05 8.51
N GLY A 275 -8.37 -0.64 7.38
CA GLY A 275 -8.07 -0.03 6.10
C GLY A 275 -9.16 0.95 5.64
N PRO A 276 -8.88 1.76 4.62
CA PRO A 276 -9.85 2.67 4.05
C PRO A 276 -11.01 1.91 3.37
N PHE A 277 -10.73 0.84 2.62
CA PHE A 277 -11.75 0.17 1.78
C PHE A 277 -12.14 -1.22 2.28
N ASP A 278 -11.24 -1.93 2.95
CA ASP A 278 -11.48 -3.27 3.48
C ASP A 278 -11.74 -3.24 4.99
N SER A 279 -12.69 -4.05 5.45
CA SER A 279 -12.97 -4.25 6.89
C SER A 279 -11.94 -5.18 7.57
N VAL A 280 -10.81 -5.41 6.91
CA VAL A 280 -9.77 -6.33 7.34
C VAL A 280 -8.70 -5.55 8.10
N ASN A 281 -8.28 -6.09 9.24
CA ASN A 281 -7.13 -5.56 9.96
C ASN A 281 -5.87 -5.68 9.09
N THR A 282 -5.27 -4.54 8.77
CA THR A 282 -4.05 -4.48 7.95
C THR A 282 -2.82 -4.96 8.71
N ALA A 283 -2.84 -4.91 10.05
CA ALA A 283 -1.78 -5.41 10.94
C ALA A 283 -1.95 -6.89 11.36
N ARG A 284 -2.78 -7.66 10.63
CA ARG A 284 -3.10 -9.09 10.94
C ARG A 284 -1.91 -10.06 10.97
N THR A 285 -0.74 -9.64 10.49
CA THR A 285 0.50 -10.41 10.54
C THR A 285 1.11 -10.41 11.94
N VAL A 286 0.82 -9.40 12.76
CA VAL A 286 1.28 -9.28 14.15
C VAL A 286 0.41 -10.13 15.06
N LYS A 287 0.83 -11.40 15.23
CA LYS A 287 0.07 -12.41 15.97
C LYS A 287 0.70 -12.79 17.31
N SER A 288 2.03 -12.77 17.42
CA SER A 288 2.75 -13.14 18.65
C SER A 288 2.96 -11.94 19.58
N GLU A 289 3.09 -12.22 20.87
CA GLU A 289 3.47 -11.21 21.86
C GLU A 289 4.88 -10.68 21.59
N GLU A 290 5.80 -11.56 21.22
CA GLU A 290 7.19 -11.21 20.89
C GLU A 290 7.27 -10.18 19.76
N SER A 291 6.59 -10.41 18.63
CA SER A 291 6.58 -9.45 17.52
C SER A 291 5.91 -8.13 17.92
N PHE A 292 4.89 -8.18 18.79
CA PHE A 292 4.22 -6.99 19.27
C PHE A 292 5.11 -6.14 20.20
N GLU A 293 5.77 -6.76 21.16
CA GLU A 293 6.71 -6.06 22.05
C GLU A 293 7.94 -5.55 21.27
N LEU A 294 8.44 -6.32 20.29
CA LEU A 294 9.50 -5.85 19.40
C LEU A 294 9.11 -4.54 18.69
N ILE A 295 7.87 -4.45 18.19
CA ILE A 295 7.35 -3.24 17.54
C ILE A 295 7.26 -2.09 18.55
N LYS A 296 6.65 -2.31 19.72
CA LYS A 296 6.51 -1.28 20.76
C LYS A 296 7.86 -0.73 21.21
N GLU A 297 8.81 -1.61 21.49
CA GLU A 297 10.14 -1.22 21.92
C GLU A 297 10.93 -0.52 20.81
N ALA A 298 10.73 -0.88 19.54
CA ALA A 298 11.31 -0.14 18.43
C ALA A 298 10.82 1.31 18.39
N PHE A 299 9.51 1.55 18.56
CA PHE A 299 8.95 2.90 18.64
C PHE A 299 9.45 3.69 19.85
N LYS A 300 9.48 3.07 21.05
CA LYS A 300 10.01 3.72 22.26
C LYS A 300 11.49 4.09 22.12
N ARG A 301 12.33 3.18 21.61
CA ARG A 301 13.75 3.47 21.37
C ARG A 301 13.93 4.61 20.37
N ALA A 302 13.16 4.60 19.28
CA ALA A 302 13.21 5.69 18.31
C ALA A 302 12.81 7.02 18.93
N ALA A 303 11.71 7.08 19.69
CA ALA A 303 11.30 8.28 20.41
C ALA A 303 12.37 8.73 21.41
N HIS A 304 12.97 7.79 22.14
CA HIS A 304 14.00 8.07 23.14
C HIS A 304 15.25 8.74 22.57
N ILE A 305 15.73 8.24 21.43
CA ILE A 305 16.92 8.79 20.75
C ILE A 305 16.74 10.27 20.42
N TYR A 306 15.53 10.70 20.06
CA TYR A 306 15.28 12.07 19.64
C TYR A 306 14.75 12.99 20.76
N LEU A 307 14.09 12.44 21.78
CA LEU A 307 13.33 13.22 22.76
C LEU A 307 13.77 13.02 24.23
N GLY A 308 14.68 12.07 24.52
CA GLY A 308 15.00 11.67 25.89
C GLY A 308 14.02 10.63 26.46
N PRO A 309 14.05 10.29 27.77
CA PRO A 309 13.16 9.26 28.35
C PRO A 309 11.67 9.57 28.10
N VAL A 310 10.92 8.58 27.58
CA VAL A 310 9.51 8.70 27.15
C VAL A 310 8.58 7.92 28.06
#